data_AF-A0AAU9XT73-F1
#
_entry.id   AF-A0AAU9XT73-F1
#
_cell.length_a   1.000
_cell.length_b   1.000
_cell.length_c   1.000
_cell.angle_alpha   90.00
_cell.angle_beta   90.00
_cell.angle_gamma   90.00
#
_symmetry.space_group_name_H-M   'P 1'
#
loop_
_entity.id
_entity.type
_entity.pdbx_description
1 polymer ?
#
loop_
_entity_poly.entity_id
_entity_poly.type
_entity_poly.pdbx_seq_one_letter_code
_entity_poly.pdbx_strand_id
1 'polypeptide(L)'
;MNSKELDQNLARFYVEARTKKGEEYSRSALLGFRNSIERHLNNNVKISKNQVFQNSNKILDAKLRINRRAGKENIQHKPVIVPSDLAKIRASPFLSL
;
A
#
# COMPACT_ATOMS: atom_id res chain seq x y z
N MET A 1 -20.15 0.08 16.65
CA MET A 1 -19.54 1.05 15.73
C MET A 1 -20.36 1.09 14.44
N ASN A 2 -20.80 2.26 13.99
CA ASN A 2 -21.53 2.39 12.73
C ASN A 2 -20.57 2.69 11.56
N SER A 3 -21.03 2.55 10.31
CA SER A 3 -20.18 2.72 9.12
C SER A 3 -19.59 4.12 8.96
N LYS A 4 -20.28 5.18 9.39
CA LYS A 4 -19.77 6.57 9.32
C LYS A 4 -18.69 6.83 10.36
N GLU A 5 -18.89 6.32 11.57
CA GLU A 5 -17.90 6.36 12.64
C GLU A 5 -16.63 5.59 12.24
N LEU A 6 -16.80 4.43 11.59
CA LEU A 6 -15.69 3.66 11.04
C LEU A 6 -14.95 4.44 9.95
N ASP A 7 -15.66 5.09 9.02
CA ASP A 7 -15.03 5.95 7.99
C ASP A 7 -14.21 7.10 8.60
N GLN A 8 -14.71 7.76 9.64
CA GLN A 8 -13.98 8.82 10.34
C GLN A 8 -12.72 8.28 11.04
N ASN A 9 -12.84 7.13 11.71
CA ASN A 9 -11.71 6.52 12.41
C ASN A 9 -10.63 6.01 11.44
N LEU A 10 -11.04 5.46 10.28
CA LEU A 10 -10.10 5.09 9.22
C LEU A 10 -9.37 6.30 8.64
N ALA A 11 -10.08 7.43 8.45
CA ALA A 11 -9.45 8.66 7.99
C ALA A 11 -8.36 9.14 8.96
N ARG A 12 -8.65 9.18 10.27
CA ARG A 12 -7.65 9.52 11.31
C ARG A 12 -6.50 8.53 11.32
N PHE A 13 -6.81 7.24 11.28
CA PHE A 13 -5.80 6.18 11.24
C PHE A 13 -4.80 6.39 10.09
N TYR A 14 -5.24 6.66 8.86
CA TYR A 14 -4.31 6.86 7.73
C TYR A 14 -3.46 8.14 7.84
N VAL A 15 -3.93 9.17 8.56
CA VAL A 15 -3.14 10.37 8.83
C VAL A 15 -2.04 10.07 9.86
N GLU A 16 -2.40 9.36 10.91
CA GLU A 16 -1.58 9.15 12.11
C GLU A 16 -0.69 7.91 12.05
N ALA A 17 -1.00 6.93 11.20
CA ALA A 17 -0.27 5.67 11.13
C ALA A 17 1.21 5.90 10.82
N ARG A 18 2.08 5.54 11.77
CA ARG A 18 3.53 5.58 11.66
C ARG A 18 4.15 4.29 12.16
N THR A 19 5.36 3.99 11.71
CA THR A 19 6.15 2.88 12.27
C THR A 19 6.50 3.15 13.73
N LYS A 20 7.01 2.13 14.44
CA LYS A 20 7.55 2.32 15.80
C LYS A 20 8.64 3.41 15.89
N LYS A 21 9.31 3.71 14.78
CA LYS A 21 10.34 4.76 14.67
C LYS A 21 9.76 6.13 14.29
N GLY A 22 8.44 6.26 14.14
CA GLY A 22 7.78 7.49 13.70
C GLY A 22 7.80 7.72 12.18
N GLU A 23 8.24 6.73 11.40
CA GLU A 23 8.37 6.87 9.95
C GLU A 23 7.03 6.63 9.23
N GLU A 24 6.95 7.12 8.00
CA GLU A 24 5.81 6.86 7.11
C GLU A 24 5.78 5.40 6.66
N TYR A 25 4.58 4.82 6.63
CA TYR A 25 4.38 3.50 6.03
C TYR A 25 4.49 3.56 4.51
N SER A 26 5.00 2.49 3.92
CA SER A 26 5.01 2.30 2.47
C SER A 26 3.59 2.22 1.91
N ARG A 27 3.45 2.44 0.61
CA ARG A 27 2.18 2.29 -0.10
C ARG A 27 1.57 0.90 0.09
N SER A 28 2.39 -0.15 -0.03
CA SER A 28 1.93 -1.53 0.12
C SER A 28 1.45 -1.82 1.54
N ALA A 29 2.09 -1.27 2.57
CA ALA A 29 1.67 -1.44 3.95
C ALA A 29 0.31 -0.78 4.23
N LEU A 30 0.12 0.48 3.82
CA LEU A 30 -1.15 1.20 4.02
C LEU A 30 -2.33 0.52 3.30
N LEU A 31 -2.12 0.06 2.06
CA LEU A 31 -3.13 -0.71 1.32
C LEU A 31 -3.36 -2.10 1.96
N GLY A 32 -2.30 -2.71 2.49
CA GLY A 32 -2.38 -3.94 3.26
C GLY A 32 -3.26 -3.79 4.49
N PHE A 33 -3.08 -2.72 5.28
CA PHE A 33 -3.94 -2.43 6.44
C PHE A 33 -5.41 -2.34 6.06
N ARG A 34 -5.75 -1.60 4.99
CA ARG A 34 -7.13 -1.52 4.49
C ARG A 34 -7.71 -2.91 4.21
N ASN A 35 -6.96 -3.74 3.48
CA ASN A 35 -7.41 -5.08 3.10
C ASN A 35 -7.53 -6.01 4.31
N SER A 36 -6.61 -5.93 5.28
CA SER A 36 -6.66 -6.70 6.53
C SER A 36 -7.85 -6.29 7.39
N ILE A 37 -8.16 -5.00 7.48
CA ILE A 37 -9.34 -4.49 8.19
C ILE A 37 -10.62 -4.97 7.47
N GLU A 38 -10.69 -4.84 6.15
CA GLU A 38 -11.81 -5.33 5.34
C GLU A 38 -12.06 -6.83 5.56
N ARG A 39 -10.99 -7.64 5.64
CA ARG A 39 -11.07 -9.07 5.96
C ARG A 39 -11.53 -9.32 7.40
N HIS A 40 -11.02 -8.56 8.36
CA HIS A 40 -11.40 -8.68 9.77
C HIS A 40 -12.89 -8.37 10.00
N LEU A 41 -13.44 -7.42 9.23
CA LEU A 41 -14.87 -7.09 9.21
C LEU A 41 -15.71 -8.09 8.40
N ASN A 42 -15.18 -9.29 8.15
CA ASN A 42 -15.88 -10.47 7.66
C ASN A 42 -16.49 -10.32 6.24
N ASN A 43 -15.78 -9.65 5.32
CA ASN A 43 -16.13 -9.45 3.89
C ASN A 43 -17.45 -8.72 3.57
N ASN A 44 -18.32 -8.49 4.55
CA ASN A 44 -19.59 -7.80 4.39
C ASN A 44 -19.43 -6.28 4.20
N VAL A 45 -18.25 -5.74 4.54
CA VAL A 45 -17.95 -4.30 4.44
C VAL A 45 -16.83 -4.08 3.43
N LYS A 46 -17.19 -3.76 2.19
CA LYS A 46 -16.22 -3.41 1.13
C LYS A 46 -15.77 -1.96 1.25
N ILE A 47 -14.80 -1.67 2.11
CA ILE A 47 -14.27 -0.32 2.38
C ILE A 47 -13.82 0.38 1.10
N SER A 48 -13.19 -0.36 0.18
CA SER A 48 -12.66 0.20 -1.07
C SER A 48 -13.72 0.59 -2.10
N LYS A 49 -14.94 0.03 -2.03
CA LYS A 49 -16.00 0.21 -3.04
C LYS A 49 -17.26 0.89 -2.49
N ASN A 50 -17.45 0.87 -1.18
CA ASN A 50 -18.66 1.40 -0.56
C ASN A 50 -18.55 2.93 -0.37
N GLN A 51 -19.55 3.64 -0.88
CA GLN A 51 -19.68 5.10 -0.85
C GLN A 51 -19.58 5.69 0.56
N VAL A 52 -19.98 4.95 1.59
CA VAL A 52 -19.91 5.41 2.99
C VAL A 52 -18.47 5.66 3.43
N PHE A 53 -17.48 5.02 2.80
CA PHE A 53 -16.06 5.15 3.14
C PHE A 53 -15.30 6.14 2.25
N GLN A 54 -16.01 7.04 1.56
CA GLN A 54 -15.38 7.99 0.64
C GLN A 54 -14.34 8.89 1.31
N ASN A 55 -14.57 9.32 2.56
CA ASN A 55 -13.66 10.25 3.23
C ASN A 55 -12.32 9.57 3.54
N SER A 56 -12.35 8.41 4.19
CA SER A 56 -11.14 7.64 4.49
C SER A 56 -10.37 7.23 3.24
N ASN A 57 -11.07 6.87 2.15
CA ASN A 57 -10.42 6.57 0.88
C ASN A 57 -9.72 7.81 0.27
N LYS A 58 -10.37 8.99 0.28
CA LYS A 58 -9.75 10.25 -0.17
C LYS A 58 -8.51 10.62 0.67
N ILE A 59 -8.58 10.43 1.98
CA ILE A 59 -7.46 10.69 2.89
C ILE A 59 -6.30 9.71 2.64
N LEU A 60 -6.60 8.43 2.46
CA LEU A 60 -5.59 7.43 2.09
C LEU A 60 -4.90 7.80 0.77
N ASP A 61 -5.67 8.16 -0.27
CA ASP A 61 -5.10 8.55 -1.56
C ASP A 61 -4.23 9.82 -1.47
N ALA A 62 -4.69 10.81 -0.69
CA ALA A 62 -3.91 12.02 -0.42
C ALA A 62 -2.59 11.68 0.30
N LYS A 63 -2.65 10.82 1.33
CA LYS A 63 -1.49 10.35 2.08
C LYS A 63 -0.48 9.64 1.17
N LEU A 64 -0.94 8.73 0.32
CA LEU A 64 -0.09 8.03 -0.66
C LEU A 64 0.59 9.01 -1.62
N ARG A 65 -0.13 10.01 -2.13
CA ARG A 65 0.43 11.04 -3.03
C ARG A 65 1.49 11.90 -2.33
N ILE A 66 1.27 12.26 -1.06
CA ILE A 66 2.24 13.02 -0.26
C ILE A 66 3.51 12.19 -0.04
N ASN A 67 3.36 10.92 0.36
CA ASN A 67 4.50 10.03 0.59
C ASN A 67 5.31 9.83 -0.70
N ARG A 68 4.64 9.70 -1.86
CA ARG A 68 5.28 9.65 -3.18
C ARG A 68 6.12 10.88 -3.49
N ARG A 69 5.52 12.06 -3.33
CA ARG A 69 6.20 13.34 -3.59
C ARG A 69 7.40 13.55 -2.68
N ALA A 70 7.32 13.06 -1.44
CA ALA A 70 8.41 13.12 -0.48
C ALA A 70 9.48 12.03 -0.66
N GLY A 71 9.35 11.15 -1.66
CA GLY A 71 10.26 10.00 -1.85
C GLY A 71 10.16 8.94 -0.75
N LYS A 72 9.14 9.00 0.11
CA LYS A 72 8.91 8.11 1.25
C LYS A 72 8.07 6.88 0.92
N GLU A 73 7.91 6.55 -0.37
CA GLU A 73 7.22 5.33 -0.77
C GLU A 73 7.97 4.06 -0.36
N ASN A 74 9.26 4.18 0.01
CA ASN A 74 10.15 3.06 0.35
C ASN A 74 10.16 1.99 -0.75
N ILE A 75 10.03 2.41 -2.01
CA ILE A 75 10.11 1.55 -3.18
C ILE A 75 11.51 1.70 -3.77
N GLN A 76 12.34 0.67 -3.59
CA GLN A 76 13.55 0.50 -4.38
C GLN A 76 13.20 -0.32 -5.62
N HIS A 77 13.31 0.30 -6.79
CA HIS A 77 13.24 -0.45 -8.04
C HIS A 77 14.51 -1.29 -8.20
N LYS A 78 14.34 -2.52 -8.70
CA LYS A 78 15.47 -3.33 -9.15
C LYS A 78 16.23 -2.57 -10.23
N PRO A 79 17.57 -2.73 -10.32
CA PRO A 79 18.33 -2.13 -11.39
C PRO A 79 17.82 -2.59 -12.76
N VAL A 80 18.07 -1.77 -13.77
CA VAL A 80 17.80 -2.13 -15.17
C VAL A 80 18.60 -3.38 -15.52
N ILE A 81 17.97 -4.33 -16.22
CA ILE A 81 18.63 -5.54 -16.72
C ILE A 81 19.75 -5.12 -17.66
N VAL A 82 20.98 -5.53 -17.34
CA VAL A 82 22.16 -5.21 -18.16
C VAL A 82 22.58 -6.42 -19.02
N PRO A 83 23.42 -6.24 -20.06
CA PRO A 83 23.87 -7.35 -20.91
C PRO A 83 24.51 -8.51 -20.16
N SER A 84 25.18 -8.26 -19.03
CA SER A 84 25.77 -9.31 -18.19
C SER A 84 24.71 -10.15 -17.47
N ASP A 85 23.55 -9.59 -17.14
CA ASP A 85 22.42 -10.35 -16.60
C ASP A 85 21.82 -11.26 -17.67
N LEU A 86 21.70 -10.76 -18.91
CA LEU A 86 21.26 -11.57 -20.06
C LEU A 86 22.22 -12.74 -20.33
N ALA A 87 23.53 -12.53 -20.18
CA ALA A 87 24.51 -13.61 -20.29
C ALA A 87 24.28 -14.71 -19.24
N LYS A 88 23.97 -14.35 -17.99
CA LYS A 88 23.63 -15.32 -16.93
C LYS A 88 22.36 -16.11 -17.26
N ILE A 89 21.34 -15.45 -17.81
CA ILE A 89 20.09 -16.11 -18.23
C ILE A 89 20.39 -17.13 -19.33
N ARG A 90 21.19 -16.75 -20.34
CA ARG A 90 21.56 -17.62 -21.46
C ARG A 90 22.47 -18.78 -21.08
N ALA A 91 23.26 -18.64 -20.01
CA ALA A 91 24.13 -19.70 -19.51
C ALA A 91 23.44 -20.63 -18.49
N SER A 92 22.22 -20.29 -18.05
CA SER A 92 21.52 -21.05 -17.01
C SER A 92 20.88 -22.31 -17.59
N PRO A 93 21.19 -23.52 -17.11
CA PRO A 93 20.64 -24.77 -17.65
C PRO A 93 19.13 -24.93 -17.46
N PHE A 94 18.50 -24.06 -16.67
CA PHE A 94 17.05 -24.05 -16.44
C PHE A 94 16.31 -22.94 -17.20
N LEU A 95 17.04 -21.90 -17.63
CA LEU A 95 16.45 -20.69 -18.22
C LEU A 95 16.94 -20.44 -19.65
N SER A 96 18.04 -21.07 -20.06
CA SER A 96 18.47 -21.14 -21.45
C SER A 96 17.56 -22.12 -22.17
N LEU A 97 16.69 -21.60 -23.04
CA LEU A 97 15.98 -22.39 -24.05
C LEU A 97 16.99 -23.03 -25.01
#